data_AF-A2DG33-F1
#
_entry.id   AF-A2DG33-F1
#
_cell.length_a   1.000
_cell.length_b   1.000
_cell.length_c   1.000
_cell.angle_alpha   90.00
_cell.angle_beta   90.00
_cell.angle_gamma   90.00
#
_symmetry.space_group_name_H-M   'P 1'
#
loop_
_entity.id
_entity.type
_entity.pdbx_description
1 polymer ?
#
loop_
_entity_poly.entity_id
_entity_poly.type
_entity_poly.pdbx_seq_one_letter_code
_entity_poly.pdbx_strand_id
1 'polypeptide(L)'
;MSDQDIDTNEYCELRSIHKHHIDLYNMLYQLNTKNEEELNSIYKMIKTELIESNKHPQKNIIRDILEIITYNNRSTKSYLALAKLISDDYHVTDIQNIPIISNYLFYKEYGIKLYKFDKFKWIESENLDILEENTIYRAIMDNDKDRFIFCTEKEGFDKDQKIKSDLLPHYKGKYSLLELCCYYGAVDCFKFLRTKFNSEITETCLELSFLGRNHEIMSECLKYHKPDYYCMKYAIISHNIDFVTFLMNEYNIEINLTYWEWYNNLEAFLVYYDQTDEIDKCFVKSAVFDIPSLCEYFLSLGANINEKDISGKNRTSYCSYL
;
A
#
# COMPACT_ATOMS: atom_id res chain seq x y z
N MET A 1 -29.30 -8.77 -20.04
CA MET A 1 -30.19 -8.15 -19.04
C MET A 1 -30.49 -9.18 -17.98
N SER A 2 -29.58 -9.27 -17.03
CA SER A 2 -29.83 -9.77 -15.68
C SER A 2 -29.28 -8.66 -14.80
N ASP A 3 -30.10 -7.63 -14.62
CA ASP A 3 -29.87 -6.62 -13.59
C ASP A 3 -30.08 -7.36 -12.27
N GLN A 4 -28.99 -7.92 -11.74
CA GLN A 4 -28.89 -8.13 -10.31
C GLN A 4 -28.70 -6.72 -9.73
N ASP A 5 -29.80 -6.08 -9.36
CA ASP A 5 -29.77 -4.97 -8.42
C ASP A 5 -29.12 -5.52 -7.14
N ILE A 6 -27.80 -5.31 -7.03
CA ILE A 6 -27.01 -5.50 -5.83
C ILE A 6 -27.72 -4.69 -4.73
N ASP A 7 -27.89 -5.27 -3.54
CA ASP A 7 -28.41 -4.59 -2.36
C ASP A 7 -27.38 -3.55 -1.89
N THR A 8 -27.23 -2.50 -2.71
CA THR A 8 -26.28 -1.40 -2.61
C THR A 8 -26.41 -0.60 -1.31
N ASN A 9 -27.42 -0.92 -0.48
CA ASN A 9 -27.68 -0.24 0.76
C ASN A 9 -26.70 -0.67 1.87
N GLU A 10 -26.35 -1.96 1.99
CA GLU A 10 -25.54 -2.46 3.12
C GLU A 10 -24.06 -2.00 3.02
N TYR A 11 -23.45 -2.15 1.84
CA TYR A 11 -22.10 -1.61 1.59
C TYR A 11 -22.04 -0.10 1.84
N CYS A 12 -23.00 0.66 1.31
CA CYS A 12 -23.03 2.11 1.47
C CYS A 12 -23.19 2.53 2.94
N GLU A 13 -24.03 1.82 3.69
CA GLU A 13 -24.21 2.03 5.12
C GLU A 13 -22.91 1.76 5.91
N LEU A 14 -22.29 0.58 5.72
CA LEU A 14 -21.04 0.22 6.40
C LEU A 14 -19.89 1.16 6.04
N ARG A 15 -19.75 1.51 4.76
CA ARG A 15 -18.76 2.48 4.30
C ARG A 15 -18.99 3.87 4.93
N SER A 16 -20.25 4.27 5.11
CA SER A 16 -20.61 5.54 5.76
C SER A 16 -20.24 5.53 7.25
N ILE A 17 -20.56 4.43 7.96
CA ILE A 17 -20.24 4.25 9.38
C ILE A 17 -18.73 4.30 9.62
N HIS A 18 -17.94 3.65 8.76
CA HIS A 18 -16.48 3.56 8.89
C HIS A 18 -15.72 4.57 8.01
N LYS A 19 -16.40 5.59 7.52
CA LYS A 19 -15.85 6.55 6.54
C LYS A 19 -14.52 7.15 6.98
N HIS A 20 -14.43 7.62 8.23
CA HIS A 20 -13.23 8.29 8.71
C HIS A 20 -11.99 7.37 8.73
N HIS A 21 -12.17 6.10 9.10
CA HIS A 21 -11.11 5.09 9.07
C HIS A 21 -10.69 4.78 7.63
N ILE A 22 -11.66 4.54 6.74
CA ILE A 22 -11.42 4.25 5.32
C ILE A 22 -10.69 5.43 4.64
N ASP A 23 -11.22 6.65 4.80
CA ASP A 23 -10.66 7.85 4.18
C ASP A 23 -9.24 8.14 4.70
N LEU A 24 -8.97 7.88 6.00
CA LEU A 24 -7.63 8.03 6.57
C LEU A 24 -6.62 7.07 5.91
N TYR A 25 -6.93 5.79 5.82
CA TYR A 25 -6.00 4.83 5.20
C TYR A 25 -5.87 5.04 3.69
N ASN A 26 -6.95 5.40 2.99
CA ASN A 26 -6.89 5.79 1.58
C ASN A 26 -5.93 6.97 1.40
N MET A 27 -6.01 8.00 2.25
CA MET A 27 -5.10 9.13 2.24
C MET A 27 -3.64 8.74 2.56
N LEU A 28 -3.42 7.82 3.52
CA LEU A 28 -2.08 7.34 3.86
C LEU A 28 -1.42 6.59 2.70
N TYR A 29 -2.12 5.67 2.05
CA TYR A 29 -1.57 4.89 0.92
C TYR A 29 -1.47 5.67 -0.39
N GLN A 30 -2.22 6.77 -0.52
CA GLN A 30 -2.18 7.65 -1.70
C GLN A 30 -1.38 8.95 -1.45
N LEU A 31 -0.69 9.07 -0.31
CA LEU A 31 0.03 10.27 0.08
C LEU A 31 1.00 10.77 -1.00
N ASN A 32 0.91 12.04 -1.36
CA ASN A 32 1.76 12.67 -2.38
C ASN A 32 2.30 14.06 -1.97
N THR A 33 2.02 14.50 -0.75
CA THR A 33 2.42 15.82 -0.24
C THR A 33 3.68 15.77 0.61
N LYS A 34 4.44 16.86 0.56
CA LYS A 34 5.57 17.16 1.46
C LYS A 34 5.29 18.39 2.34
N ASN A 35 4.07 18.96 2.25
CA ASN A 35 3.70 20.17 2.98
C ASN A 35 3.50 19.84 4.46
N GLU A 36 4.23 20.51 5.34
CA GLU A 36 4.17 20.29 6.79
C GLU A 36 2.77 20.55 7.38
N GLU A 37 2.03 21.54 6.88
CA GLU A 37 0.67 21.84 7.35
C GLU A 37 -0.30 20.70 7.02
N GLU A 38 -0.19 20.14 5.81
CA GLU A 38 -0.99 18.98 5.40
C GLU A 38 -0.62 17.73 6.20
N LEU A 39 0.67 17.49 6.43
CA LEU A 39 1.12 16.38 7.28
C LEU A 39 0.63 16.52 8.73
N ASN A 40 0.60 17.74 9.27
CA ASN A 40 0.03 18.01 10.58
C ASN A 40 -1.49 17.77 10.61
N SER A 41 -2.20 18.03 9.51
CA SER A 41 -3.62 17.68 9.38
C SER A 41 -3.83 16.16 9.41
N ILE A 42 -3.04 15.42 8.63
CA ILE A 42 -3.05 13.95 8.62
C ILE A 42 -2.74 13.39 10.02
N TYR A 43 -1.74 13.95 10.71
CA TYR A 43 -1.39 13.54 12.06
C TYR A 43 -2.54 13.74 13.06
N LYS A 44 -3.27 14.86 12.96
CA LYS A 44 -4.47 15.08 13.79
C LYS A 44 -5.55 14.02 13.53
N MET A 45 -5.78 13.66 12.27
CA MET A 45 -6.72 12.58 11.92
C MET A 45 -6.27 11.24 12.51
N ILE A 46 -4.98 10.89 12.40
CA ILE A 46 -4.42 9.68 13.03
C ILE A 46 -4.70 9.69 14.54
N LYS A 47 -4.47 10.81 15.21
CA LYS A 47 -4.70 10.94 16.65
C LYS A 47 -6.17 10.71 17.02
N THR A 48 -7.10 11.38 16.35
CA THR A 48 -8.53 11.29 16.68
C THR A 48 -9.10 9.92 16.31
N GLU A 49 -8.82 9.41 15.11
CA GLU A 49 -9.44 8.18 14.61
C GLU A 49 -8.76 6.93 15.18
N LEU A 50 -7.42 6.87 15.15
CA LEU A 50 -6.72 5.64 15.51
C LEU A 50 -6.37 5.57 17.00
N ILE A 51 -5.92 6.68 17.59
CA ILE A 51 -5.41 6.67 18.98
C ILE A 51 -6.55 6.90 19.98
N GLU A 52 -7.36 7.93 19.77
CA GLU A 52 -8.42 8.32 20.72
C GLU A 52 -9.67 7.43 20.59
N SER A 53 -10.14 7.19 19.36
CA SER A 53 -11.38 6.43 19.12
C SER A 53 -11.16 4.92 19.18
N ASN A 54 -10.22 4.38 18.41
CA ASN A 54 -9.99 2.94 18.31
C ASN A 54 -8.95 2.39 19.29
N LYS A 55 -8.23 3.26 20.03
CA LYS A 55 -7.19 2.87 21.00
C LYS A 55 -6.09 1.97 20.40
N HIS A 56 -5.78 2.15 19.11
CA HIS A 56 -4.71 1.39 18.47
C HIS A 56 -3.36 1.68 19.16
N PRO A 57 -2.53 0.66 19.40
CA PRO A 57 -1.20 0.88 19.94
C PRO A 57 -0.35 1.75 19.01
N GLN A 58 0.25 2.82 19.53
CA GLN A 58 1.03 3.78 18.74
C GLN A 58 2.21 3.11 18.03
N LYS A 59 2.80 2.08 18.64
CA LYS A 59 3.84 1.24 18.03
C LYS A 59 3.38 0.55 16.74
N ASN A 60 2.10 0.13 16.68
CA ASN A 60 1.52 -0.51 15.49
C ASN A 60 1.30 0.56 14.42
N ILE A 61 0.72 1.72 14.78
CA ILE A 61 0.51 2.83 13.83
C ILE A 61 1.83 3.26 13.18
N ILE A 62 2.90 3.44 13.97
CA ILE A 62 4.22 3.78 13.43
C ILE A 62 4.74 2.67 12.50
N ARG A 63 4.62 1.40 12.89
CA ARG A 63 5.03 0.27 12.04
C ARG A 63 4.25 0.28 10.72
N ASP A 64 2.94 0.39 10.76
CA ASP A 64 2.06 0.35 9.60
C ASP A 64 2.38 1.52 8.65
N ILE A 65 2.59 2.75 9.18
CA ILE A 65 3.06 3.90 8.38
C ILE A 65 4.40 3.63 7.69
N LEU A 66 5.35 3.01 8.39
CA LEU A 66 6.67 2.69 7.85
C LEU A 66 6.65 1.53 6.85
N GLU A 67 5.65 0.65 6.91
CA GLU A 67 5.40 -0.41 5.93
C GLU A 67 4.90 0.13 4.58
N ILE A 68 4.16 1.24 4.59
CA ILE A 68 3.66 1.88 3.36
C ILE A 68 4.80 2.35 2.45
N ILE A 69 5.97 2.69 3.02
CA ILE A 69 7.13 3.21 2.27
C ILE A 69 7.48 2.29 1.09
N THR A 70 7.45 0.97 1.24
CA THR A 70 7.80 0.03 0.16
C THR A 70 6.85 0.11 -1.04
N TYR A 71 5.63 0.60 -0.85
CA TYR A 71 4.58 0.66 -1.87
C TYR A 71 4.33 2.09 -2.38
N ASN A 72 4.77 3.10 -1.64
CA ASN A 72 4.69 4.51 -2.01
C ASN A 72 5.96 5.28 -1.65
N ASN A 73 7.13 4.75 -2.04
CA ASN A 73 8.43 5.29 -1.61
C ASN A 73 8.69 6.73 -2.09
N ARG A 74 7.91 7.27 -3.02
CA ARG A 74 8.02 8.69 -3.43
C ARG A 74 7.78 9.66 -2.26
N SER A 75 6.95 9.24 -1.30
CA SER A 75 6.53 10.01 -0.13
C SER A 75 7.27 9.60 1.14
N THR A 76 8.43 8.92 0.99
CA THR A 76 9.26 8.44 2.11
C THR A 76 9.44 9.48 3.21
N LYS A 77 9.89 10.70 2.86
CA LYS A 77 10.12 11.78 3.86
C LYS A 77 8.87 12.11 4.67
N SER A 78 7.72 12.11 4.02
CA SER A 78 6.42 12.40 4.66
C SER A 78 6.02 11.31 5.64
N TYR A 79 6.22 10.03 5.29
CA TYR A 79 5.98 8.92 6.21
C TYR A 79 6.93 8.92 7.41
N LEU A 80 8.22 9.23 7.18
CA LEU A 80 9.19 9.38 8.26
C LEU A 80 8.80 10.52 9.21
N ALA A 81 8.33 11.65 8.68
CA ALA A 81 7.85 12.77 9.47
C ALA A 81 6.60 12.42 10.31
N LEU A 82 5.62 11.73 9.72
CA LEU A 82 4.43 11.24 10.45
C LEU A 82 4.82 10.28 11.58
N ALA A 83 5.70 9.31 11.30
CA ALA A 83 6.23 8.40 12.30
C ALA A 83 6.98 9.15 13.43
N LYS A 84 7.72 10.21 13.09
CA LYS A 84 8.43 11.05 14.05
C LYS A 84 7.49 11.81 14.96
N LEU A 85 6.44 12.43 14.43
CA LEU A 85 5.42 13.13 15.21
C LEU A 85 4.78 12.20 16.26
N ILE A 86 4.39 10.98 15.86
CA ILE A 86 3.81 10.00 16.79
C ILE A 86 4.85 9.53 17.82
N SER A 87 6.09 9.27 17.39
CA SER A 87 7.17 8.83 18.29
C SER A 87 7.49 9.88 19.35
N ASP A 88 7.50 11.16 18.99
CA ASP A 88 7.77 12.27 19.91
C ASP A 88 6.64 12.49 20.91
N ASP A 89 5.39 12.61 20.42
CA ASP A 89 4.23 12.94 21.25
C ASP A 89 3.89 11.83 22.27
N TYR A 90 4.17 10.57 21.91
CA TYR A 90 3.86 9.41 22.74
C TYR A 90 5.10 8.70 23.29
N HIS A 91 6.29 9.27 23.08
CA HIS A 91 7.58 8.74 23.56
C HIS A 91 7.85 7.27 23.18
N VAL A 92 7.45 6.87 21.96
CA VAL A 92 7.63 5.50 21.47
C VAL A 92 9.07 5.29 20.99
N THR A 93 9.79 4.34 21.60
CA THR A 93 11.24 4.16 21.39
C THR A 93 11.69 2.73 21.08
N ASP A 94 10.78 1.74 21.13
CA ASP A 94 11.11 0.33 20.83
C ASP A 94 9.92 -0.35 20.13
N ILE A 95 10.06 -0.59 18.84
CA ILE A 95 9.02 -1.14 17.97
C ILE A 95 9.59 -2.37 17.27
N GLN A 96 8.95 -3.52 17.51
CA GLN A 96 9.31 -4.78 16.88
C GLN A 96 8.70 -4.88 15.48
N ASN A 97 9.36 -5.65 14.61
CA ASN A 97 8.89 -5.98 13.26
C ASN A 97 8.72 -4.76 12.32
N ILE A 98 9.50 -3.70 12.49
CA ILE A 98 9.57 -2.63 11.48
C ILE A 98 10.36 -3.15 10.26
N PRO A 99 9.95 -2.81 9.02
CA PRO A 99 10.78 -3.00 7.84
C PRO A 99 12.19 -2.46 8.03
N ILE A 100 13.18 -3.31 7.75
CA ILE A 100 14.60 -3.01 7.98
C ILE A 100 15.03 -1.71 7.29
N ILE A 101 14.62 -1.53 6.03
CA ILE A 101 14.93 -0.34 5.23
C ILE A 101 14.29 0.93 5.80
N SER A 102 13.03 0.88 6.24
CA SER A 102 12.32 2.01 6.83
C SER A 102 12.93 2.42 8.17
N ASN A 103 13.32 1.46 9.02
CA ASN A 103 14.03 1.73 10.27
C ASN A 103 15.39 2.39 10.02
N TYR A 104 16.11 1.96 8.98
CA TYR A 104 17.38 2.59 8.59
C TYR A 104 17.19 4.01 8.08
N LEU A 105 16.19 4.25 7.22
CA LEU A 105 15.90 5.60 6.73
C LEU A 105 15.50 6.55 7.87
N PHE A 106 14.69 6.08 8.81
CA PHE A 106 14.33 6.85 10.01
C PHE A 106 15.56 7.20 10.87
N TYR A 107 16.45 6.23 11.07
CA TYR A 107 17.72 6.47 11.76
C TYR A 107 18.62 7.45 11.01
N LYS A 108 18.72 7.35 9.68
CA LYS A 108 19.53 8.24 8.85
C LYS A 108 19.01 9.68 8.90
N GLU A 109 17.70 9.88 8.93
CA GLU A 109 17.08 11.21 8.95
C GLU A 109 17.14 11.86 10.35
N TYR A 110 16.84 11.09 11.42
CA TYR A 110 16.64 11.65 12.77
C TYR A 110 17.64 11.20 13.84
N GLY A 111 18.52 10.24 13.53
CA GLY A 111 19.47 9.67 14.50
C GLY A 111 18.82 8.75 15.55
N ILE A 112 17.55 8.38 15.39
CA ILE A 112 16.79 7.56 16.34
C ILE A 112 16.66 6.13 15.83
N LYS A 113 16.97 5.14 16.67
CA LYS A 113 16.73 3.73 16.38
C LYS A 113 15.39 3.30 16.98
N LEU A 114 14.37 3.11 16.14
CA LEU A 114 13.07 2.60 16.59
C LEU A 114 13.10 1.10 16.87
N TYR A 115 13.95 0.35 16.17
CA TYR A 115 14.22 -1.05 16.46
C TYR A 115 15.72 -1.26 16.71
N LYS A 116 16.04 -1.91 17.84
CA LYS A 116 17.42 -2.20 18.28
C LYS A 116 17.99 -3.39 17.51
N PHE A 117 18.34 -3.17 16.24
CA PHE A 117 18.93 -4.21 15.41
C PHE A 117 20.19 -3.71 14.69
N ASP A 118 21.31 -4.39 14.92
CA ASP A 118 22.64 -3.95 14.49
C ASP A 118 23.02 -4.40 13.06
N LYS A 119 22.05 -4.50 12.14
CA LYS A 119 22.30 -4.87 10.73
C LYS A 119 22.36 -3.71 9.73
N PHE A 120 22.42 -2.45 10.18
CA PHE A 120 22.50 -1.30 9.26
C PHE A 120 23.69 -1.35 8.28
N LYS A 121 24.79 -2.02 8.62
CA LYS A 121 25.93 -2.25 7.72
C LYS A 121 25.56 -3.00 6.43
N TRP A 122 24.51 -3.82 6.43
CA TRP A 122 24.07 -4.55 5.23
C TRP A 122 23.29 -3.63 4.28
N ILE A 123 22.58 -2.64 4.82
CA ILE A 123 21.75 -1.69 4.04
C ILE A 123 22.61 -0.65 3.31
N GLU A 124 23.76 -0.27 3.87
CA GLU A 124 24.74 0.58 3.16
C GLU A 124 25.25 -0.05 1.85
N SER A 125 25.08 -1.38 1.68
CA SER A 125 25.38 -2.09 0.43
C SER A 125 24.15 -2.34 -0.47
N GLU A 126 22.94 -2.06 0.04
CA GLU A 126 21.69 -2.16 -0.70
C GLU A 126 21.41 -0.85 -1.43
N ASN A 127 20.99 -0.96 -2.69
CA ASN A 127 21.03 0.14 -3.65
C ASN A 127 19.95 1.21 -3.33
N LEU A 128 20.38 2.28 -2.66
CA LEU A 128 19.61 3.49 -2.36
C LEU A 128 19.60 4.50 -3.54
N ASP A 129 20.17 4.15 -4.70
CA ASP A 129 20.30 5.03 -5.86
C ASP A 129 18.93 5.54 -6.34
N ILE A 130 17.85 4.82 -6.03
CA ILE A 130 16.47 5.22 -6.31
C ILE A 130 16.06 6.51 -5.58
N LEU A 131 16.72 6.84 -4.47
CA LEU A 131 16.51 8.05 -3.69
C LEU A 131 17.45 9.21 -4.07
N GLU A 132 18.47 8.94 -4.88
CA GLU A 132 19.44 9.97 -5.27
C GLU A 132 18.85 10.98 -6.24
N GLU A 133 19.04 12.27 -5.97
CA GLU A 133 18.38 13.34 -6.72
C GLU A 133 18.80 13.41 -8.19
N ASN A 134 19.99 12.92 -8.56
CA ASN A 134 20.59 13.09 -9.90
C ASN A 134 20.57 11.84 -10.79
N THR A 135 19.64 10.93 -10.55
CA THR A 135 19.53 9.66 -11.28
C THR A 135 18.37 9.66 -12.28
N ILE A 136 18.44 8.73 -13.23
CA ILE A 136 17.30 8.43 -14.12
C ILE A 136 16.08 7.95 -13.34
N TYR A 137 16.30 7.28 -12.19
CA TYR A 137 15.23 6.82 -11.31
C TYR A 137 14.44 7.98 -10.72
N ARG A 138 15.12 9.07 -10.35
CA ARG A 138 14.45 10.30 -9.91
C ARG A 138 13.59 10.92 -11.01
N ALA A 139 14.08 10.93 -12.25
CA ALA A 139 13.31 11.41 -13.39
C ALA A 139 12.03 10.57 -13.59
N ILE A 140 12.11 9.24 -13.45
CA ILE A 140 10.92 8.37 -13.48
C ILE A 140 9.98 8.69 -12.30
N MET A 141 10.50 8.75 -11.07
CA MET A 141 9.69 8.99 -9.86
C MET A 141 8.87 10.28 -9.93
N ASP A 142 9.43 11.32 -10.55
CA ASP A 142 8.78 12.62 -10.73
C ASP A 142 8.04 12.75 -12.07
N ASN A 143 8.06 11.70 -12.92
CA ASN A 143 7.58 11.70 -14.31
C ASN A 143 8.15 12.88 -15.15
N ASP A 144 9.41 13.25 -14.89
CA ASP A 144 10.12 14.33 -15.57
C ASP A 144 10.71 13.81 -16.88
N LYS A 145 9.93 13.96 -17.95
CA LYS A 145 10.28 13.50 -19.30
C LYS A 145 11.57 14.14 -19.83
N ASP A 146 11.76 15.44 -19.63
CA ASP A 146 12.90 16.16 -20.21
C ASP A 146 14.21 15.70 -19.56
N ARG A 147 14.20 15.57 -18.24
CA ARG A 147 15.32 15.00 -17.50
C ARG A 147 15.56 13.54 -17.85
N PHE A 148 14.50 12.77 -18.03
CA PHE A 148 14.60 11.37 -18.47
C PHE A 148 15.31 11.26 -19.82
N ILE A 149 14.88 12.05 -20.82
CA ILE A 149 15.50 12.10 -22.15
C ILE A 149 16.98 12.45 -22.03
N PHE A 150 17.31 13.51 -21.29
CA PHE A 150 18.70 13.91 -21.06
C PHE A 150 19.54 12.77 -20.45
N CYS A 151 18.99 12.00 -19.50
CA CYS A 151 19.67 10.83 -18.95
C CYS A 151 19.91 9.73 -20.01
N THR A 152 18.96 9.52 -20.93
CA THR A 152 19.08 8.49 -21.98
C THR A 152 20.07 8.85 -23.09
N GLU A 153 20.43 10.13 -23.23
CA GLU A 153 21.38 10.63 -24.25
C GLU A 153 22.84 10.64 -23.76
N LYS A 154 23.08 10.38 -22.47
CA LYS A 154 24.43 10.32 -21.90
C LYS A 154 25.21 9.12 -22.45
N GLU A 155 26.51 9.32 -22.66
CA GLU A 155 27.43 8.24 -23.00
C GLU A 155 27.40 7.15 -21.92
N GLY A 156 27.27 5.89 -22.34
CA GLY A 156 27.16 4.74 -21.43
C GLY A 156 25.75 4.45 -20.89
N PHE A 157 24.70 5.14 -21.37
CA PHE A 157 23.32 4.77 -21.04
C PHE A 157 23.00 3.35 -21.51
N ASP A 158 22.59 2.50 -20.56
CA ASP A 158 22.05 1.17 -20.83
C ASP A 158 20.52 1.19 -20.75
N LYS A 159 19.88 0.95 -21.89
CA LYS A 159 18.41 0.89 -21.99
C LYS A 159 17.81 -0.33 -21.28
N ASP A 160 18.60 -1.38 -21.09
CA ASP A 160 18.18 -2.65 -20.49
C ASP A 160 18.61 -2.73 -19.02
N GLN A 161 19.10 -1.62 -18.45
CA GLN A 161 19.52 -1.53 -17.06
C GLN A 161 18.37 -1.90 -16.11
N LYS A 162 18.72 -2.58 -15.01
CA LYS A 162 17.77 -2.99 -13.99
C LYS A 162 18.29 -2.72 -12.58
N ILE A 163 17.38 -2.33 -11.69
CA ILE A 163 17.68 -2.05 -10.28
C ILE A 163 17.08 -3.12 -9.36
N LYS A 164 17.81 -3.46 -8.31
CA LYS A 164 17.27 -4.17 -7.14
C LYS A 164 17.28 -3.20 -5.97
N SER A 165 16.14 -2.98 -5.33
CA SER A 165 16.06 -2.10 -4.16
C SER A 165 15.04 -2.65 -3.18
N ASP A 166 15.38 -2.60 -1.89
CA ASP A 166 14.49 -3.01 -0.80
C ASP A 166 13.40 -1.95 -0.53
N LEU A 167 13.47 -0.81 -1.21
CA LEU A 167 12.42 0.22 -1.24
C LEU A 167 11.32 -0.07 -2.25
N LEU A 168 11.47 -1.12 -3.05
CA LEU A 168 10.46 -1.56 -4.01
C LEU A 168 9.80 -2.84 -3.50
N PRO A 169 8.55 -3.14 -3.93
CA PRO A 169 7.88 -4.37 -3.54
C PRO A 169 8.74 -5.61 -3.79
N HIS A 170 8.67 -6.60 -2.89
CA HIS A 170 9.54 -7.75 -2.97
C HIS A 170 9.26 -8.58 -4.23
N TYR A 171 10.18 -8.49 -5.19
CA TYR A 171 10.24 -9.31 -6.40
C TYR A 171 11.52 -10.13 -6.40
N LYS A 172 11.46 -11.37 -6.89
CA LYS A 172 12.63 -12.27 -6.96
C LYS A 172 13.73 -11.78 -7.92
N GLY A 173 13.42 -10.80 -8.78
CA GLY A 173 14.32 -10.25 -9.79
C GLY A 173 14.72 -8.79 -9.58
N LYS A 174 15.08 -8.13 -10.69
CA LYS A 174 15.39 -6.69 -10.76
C LYS A 174 14.34 -5.99 -11.63
N TYR A 175 14.06 -4.74 -11.33
CA TYR A 175 13.12 -3.90 -12.09
C TYR A 175 13.82 -3.16 -13.23
N SER A 176 13.27 -3.25 -14.43
CA SER A 176 13.61 -2.44 -15.59
C SER A 176 13.10 -1.00 -15.44
N LEU A 177 13.62 -0.08 -16.28
CA LEU A 177 13.12 1.29 -16.33
C LEU A 177 11.61 1.37 -16.65
N LEU A 178 11.09 0.47 -17.49
CA LEU A 178 9.67 0.46 -17.85
C LEU A 178 8.80 0.00 -16.67
N GLU A 179 9.22 -1.05 -15.96
CA GLU A 179 8.54 -1.52 -14.75
C GLU A 179 8.55 -0.45 -13.65
N LEU A 180 9.65 0.31 -13.50
CA LEU A 180 9.67 1.48 -12.60
C LEU A 180 8.68 2.56 -13.03
N CYS A 181 8.50 2.80 -14.33
CA CYS A 181 7.47 3.73 -14.80
C CYS A 181 6.07 3.27 -14.40
N CYS A 182 5.79 1.96 -14.46
CA CYS A 182 4.54 1.38 -13.98
C CYS A 182 4.35 1.57 -12.48
N TYR A 183 5.38 1.30 -11.67
CA TYR A 183 5.35 1.49 -10.21
C TYR A 183 5.08 2.95 -9.83
N TYR A 184 5.73 3.91 -10.50
CA TYR A 184 5.58 5.34 -10.18
C TYR A 184 4.41 6.04 -10.87
N GLY A 185 3.72 5.37 -11.81
CA GLY A 185 2.71 6.01 -12.64
C GLY A 185 3.29 7.04 -13.63
N ALA A 186 4.55 6.87 -14.05
CA ALA A 186 5.32 7.81 -14.85
C ALA A 186 5.02 7.66 -16.36
N VAL A 187 3.84 8.13 -16.77
CA VAL A 187 3.28 7.87 -18.10
C VAL A 187 4.10 8.45 -19.25
N ASP A 188 4.76 9.59 -19.05
CA ASP A 188 5.56 10.22 -20.10
C ASP A 188 6.87 9.49 -20.34
N CYS A 189 7.52 9.06 -19.25
CA CYS A 189 8.71 8.21 -19.31
C CYS A 189 8.37 6.84 -19.92
N PHE A 190 7.24 6.25 -19.52
CA PHE A 190 6.72 4.99 -20.06
C PHE A 190 6.53 5.06 -21.58
N LYS A 191 5.79 6.08 -22.07
CA LYS A 191 5.54 6.30 -23.50
C LYS A 191 6.84 6.49 -24.28
N PHE A 192 7.79 7.22 -23.70
CA PHE A 192 9.09 7.44 -24.33
C PHE A 192 9.87 6.13 -24.47
N LEU A 193 9.95 5.30 -23.42
CA LEU A 193 10.60 3.99 -23.46
C LEU A 193 9.98 3.07 -24.52
N ARG A 194 8.65 3.01 -24.58
CA ARG A 194 7.90 2.25 -25.59
C ARG A 194 8.19 2.73 -27.01
N THR A 195 8.20 4.05 -27.23
CA THR A 195 8.37 4.62 -28.58
C THR A 195 9.81 4.58 -29.06
N LYS A 196 10.77 4.95 -28.20
CA LYS A 196 12.18 5.12 -28.57
C LYS A 196 12.95 3.81 -28.56
N PHE A 197 12.70 2.95 -27.58
CA PHE A 197 13.50 1.74 -27.36
C PHE A 197 12.72 0.45 -27.57
N ASN A 198 11.40 0.54 -27.84
CA ASN A 198 10.51 -0.61 -27.94
C ASN A 198 10.59 -1.52 -26.70
N SER A 199 10.78 -0.92 -25.51
CA SER A 199 10.92 -1.63 -24.24
C SER A 199 9.74 -2.56 -24.01
N GLU A 200 9.96 -3.85 -23.81
CA GLU A 200 8.91 -4.86 -23.66
C GLU A 200 8.01 -4.59 -22.45
N ILE A 201 6.70 -4.70 -22.63
CA ILE A 201 5.73 -4.69 -21.53
C ILE A 201 5.70 -6.09 -20.93
N THR A 202 6.10 -6.23 -19.68
CA THR A 202 6.14 -7.51 -18.94
C THR A 202 4.86 -7.72 -18.12
N GLU A 203 4.64 -8.92 -17.59
CA GLU A 203 3.58 -9.18 -16.59
C GLU A 203 3.75 -8.26 -15.37
N THR A 204 5.00 -8.09 -14.89
CA THR A 204 5.35 -7.14 -13.82
C THR A 204 4.92 -5.70 -14.12
N CYS A 205 4.98 -5.25 -15.39
CA CYS A 205 4.48 -3.93 -15.78
C CYS A 205 2.98 -3.81 -15.50
N LEU A 206 2.20 -4.85 -15.85
CA LEU A 206 0.76 -4.86 -15.57
C LEU A 206 0.49 -4.87 -14.06
N GLU A 207 1.15 -5.75 -13.32
CA GLU A 207 1.01 -5.83 -11.85
C GLU A 207 1.29 -4.47 -11.17
N LEU A 208 2.44 -3.86 -11.48
CA LEU A 208 2.84 -2.59 -10.89
C LEU A 208 1.97 -1.42 -11.34
N SER A 209 1.32 -1.50 -12.50
CA SER A 209 0.43 -0.42 -12.98
C SER A 209 -0.77 -0.17 -12.06
N PHE A 210 -1.26 -1.22 -11.38
CA PHE A 210 -2.30 -1.10 -10.35
C PHE A 210 -1.79 -0.37 -9.10
N LEU A 211 -0.51 -0.54 -8.76
CA LEU A 211 0.12 0.18 -7.65
C LEU A 211 0.40 1.64 -8.00
N GLY A 212 0.86 1.91 -9.22
CA GLY A 212 1.18 3.27 -9.69
C GLY A 212 -0.05 4.14 -9.96
N ARG A 213 -1.26 3.56 -9.99
CA ARG A 213 -2.55 4.27 -10.13
C ARG A 213 -2.64 5.17 -11.37
N ASN A 214 -1.97 4.79 -12.45
CA ASN A 214 -2.07 5.48 -13.73
C ASN A 214 -2.90 4.65 -14.72
N HIS A 215 -4.15 5.07 -14.96
CA HIS A 215 -5.09 4.36 -15.83
C HIS A 215 -4.57 4.18 -17.26
N GLU A 216 -3.78 5.12 -17.79
CA GLU A 216 -3.26 5.02 -19.15
C GLU A 216 -2.19 3.93 -19.26
N ILE A 217 -1.25 3.87 -18.30
CA ILE A 217 -0.25 2.79 -18.24
C ILE A 217 -0.95 1.44 -18.06
N MET A 218 -1.90 1.35 -17.12
CA MET A 218 -2.66 0.12 -16.86
C MET A 218 -3.39 -0.36 -18.12
N SER A 219 -4.12 0.54 -18.78
CA SER A 219 -4.87 0.24 -20.01
C SER A 219 -3.96 -0.20 -21.15
N GLU A 220 -2.75 0.35 -21.26
CA GLU A 220 -1.77 -0.09 -22.23
C GLU A 220 -1.22 -1.49 -21.89
N CYS A 221 -0.93 -1.77 -20.62
CA CYS A 221 -0.42 -3.07 -20.19
C CYS A 221 -1.46 -4.21 -20.40
N LEU A 222 -2.74 -3.93 -20.18
CA LEU A 222 -3.86 -4.86 -20.40
C LEU A 222 -4.00 -5.34 -21.85
N LYS A 223 -3.41 -4.64 -22.83
CA LYS A 223 -3.39 -5.08 -24.23
C LYS A 223 -2.46 -6.26 -24.48
N TYR A 224 -1.50 -6.49 -23.57
CA TYR A 224 -0.45 -7.50 -23.73
C TYR A 224 -0.59 -8.66 -22.73
N HIS A 225 -1.05 -8.37 -21.51
CA HIS A 225 -1.14 -9.35 -20.43
C HIS A 225 -2.53 -9.38 -19.80
N LYS A 226 -2.91 -10.52 -19.24
CA LYS A 226 -4.13 -10.66 -18.45
C LYS A 226 -3.82 -10.41 -16.97
N PRO A 227 -4.70 -9.73 -16.22
CA PRO A 227 -4.56 -9.60 -14.78
C PRO A 227 -4.49 -10.94 -14.07
N ASP A 228 -3.73 -10.95 -12.98
CA ASP A 228 -3.52 -12.10 -12.12
C ASP A 228 -3.71 -11.72 -10.64
N TYR A 229 -3.38 -12.63 -9.73
CA TYR A 229 -3.53 -12.38 -8.30
C TYR A 229 -2.59 -11.28 -7.77
N TYR A 230 -1.45 -11.02 -8.42
CA TYR A 230 -0.57 -9.91 -8.05
C TYR A 230 -1.18 -8.56 -8.44
N CYS A 231 -1.90 -8.50 -9.56
CA CYS A 231 -2.70 -7.32 -9.91
C CYS A 231 -3.73 -7.01 -8.82
N MET A 232 -4.47 -8.02 -8.33
CA MET A 232 -5.42 -7.86 -7.22
C MET A 232 -4.73 -7.41 -5.92
N LYS A 233 -3.60 -8.05 -5.58
CA LYS A 233 -2.79 -7.64 -4.43
C LYS A 233 -2.41 -6.15 -4.51
N TYR A 234 -1.90 -5.69 -5.65
CA TYR A 234 -1.49 -4.29 -5.81
C TYR A 234 -2.66 -3.31 -5.91
N ALA A 235 -3.83 -3.74 -6.40
CA ALA A 235 -5.06 -2.94 -6.34
C ALA A 235 -5.52 -2.70 -4.88
N ILE A 236 -5.46 -3.74 -4.04
CA ILE A 236 -5.76 -3.61 -2.60
C ILE A 236 -4.75 -2.69 -1.92
N ILE A 237 -3.44 -2.89 -2.16
CA ILE A 237 -2.37 -2.04 -1.58
C ILE A 237 -2.49 -0.59 -2.04
N SER A 238 -2.94 -0.32 -3.26
CA SER A 238 -3.04 1.04 -3.77
C SER A 238 -4.20 1.83 -3.18
N HIS A 239 -5.06 1.19 -2.38
CA HIS A 239 -6.28 1.74 -1.81
C HIS A 239 -7.19 2.35 -2.90
N ASN A 240 -7.31 1.66 -4.04
CA ASN A 240 -8.16 2.06 -5.14
C ASN A 240 -9.28 1.02 -5.32
N ILE A 241 -10.48 1.34 -4.80
CA ILE A 241 -11.60 0.41 -4.82
C ILE A 241 -12.14 0.15 -6.23
N ASP A 242 -12.01 1.12 -7.14
CA ASP A 242 -12.39 0.96 -8.55
C ASP A 242 -11.52 -0.11 -9.22
N PHE A 243 -10.24 -0.20 -8.86
CA PHE A 243 -9.37 -1.27 -9.35
C PHE A 243 -9.73 -2.64 -8.79
N VAL A 244 -10.04 -2.71 -7.50
CA VAL A 244 -10.45 -3.98 -6.85
C VAL A 244 -11.74 -4.49 -7.50
N THR A 245 -12.75 -3.64 -7.62
CA THR A 245 -14.04 -4.00 -8.23
C THR A 245 -13.89 -4.31 -9.72
N PHE A 246 -13.06 -3.58 -10.47
CA PHE A 246 -12.74 -3.89 -11.87
C PHE A 246 -12.14 -5.29 -12.03
N LEU A 247 -11.13 -5.65 -11.23
CA LEU A 247 -10.48 -6.95 -11.31
C LEU A 247 -11.43 -8.10 -10.90
N MET A 248 -12.27 -7.85 -9.91
CA MET A 248 -13.26 -8.81 -9.46
C MET A 248 -14.36 -9.03 -10.50
N ASN A 249 -14.96 -7.96 -11.02
CA ASN A 249 -16.13 -8.05 -11.91
C ASN A 249 -15.76 -8.42 -13.35
N GLU A 250 -14.69 -7.84 -13.90
CA GLU A 250 -14.32 -8.03 -15.31
C GLU A 250 -13.43 -9.26 -15.52
N TYR A 251 -12.69 -9.68 -14.49
CA TYR A 251 -11.74 -10.79 -14.58
C TYR A 251 -12.00 -11.94 -13.62
N ASN A 252 -13.02 -11.85 -12.75
CA ASN A 252 -13.36 -12.88 -11.75
C ASN A 252 -12.17 -13.25 -10.86
N ILE A 253 -11.33 -12.27 -10.51
CA ILE A 253 -10.19 -12.49 -9.62
C ILE A 253 -10.68 -12.32 -8.18
N GLU A 254 -10.62 -13.40 -7.41
CA GLU A 254 -11.03 -13.39 -6.00
C GLU A 254 -10.06 -12.55 -5.15
N ILE A 255 -10.63 -11.84 -4.17
CA ILE A 255 -9.85 -11.07 -3.21
C ILE A 255 -9.28 -12.05 -2.17
N ASN A 256 -7.94 -12.14 -2.08
CA ASN A 256 -7.29 -12.98 -1.08
C ASN A 256 -7.38 -12.33 0.31
N LEU A 257 -7.95 -13.05 1.27
CA LEU A 257 -8.30 -12.54 2.61
C LEU A 257 -7.13 -12.04 3.43
N THR A 258 -5.91 -12.50 3.14
CA THR A 258 -4.71 -12.07 3.87
C THR A 258 -4.21 -10.68 3.46
N TYR A 259 -4.60 -10.16 2.30
CA TYR A 259 -4.02 -8.91 1.78
C TYR A 259 -4.63 -7.67 2.44
N TRP A 260 -5.96 -7.57 2.53
CA TRP A 260 -6.57 -6.39 3.18
C TRP A 260 -6.25 -6.31 4.68
N GLU A 261 -5.98 -7.45 5.33
CA GLU A 261 -5.50 -7.54 6.71
C GLU A 261 -4.15 -6.84 6.89
N TRP A 262 -3.20 -7.10 6.00
CA TRP A 262 -1.85 -6.54 6.10
C TRP A 262 -1.78 -5.07 5.71
N TYR A 263 -2.74 -4.61 4.89
CA TYR A 263 -2.72 -3.25 4.36
C TYR A 263 -3.79 -2.33 4.95
N ASN A 264 -4.58 -2.78 5.94
CA ASN A 264 -5.67 -2.01 6.54
C ASN A 264 -6.67 -1.45 5.50
N ASN A 265 -6.93 -2.21 4.42
CA ASN A 265 -7.90 -1.80 3.41
C ASN A 265 -9.31 -2.29 3.77
N LEU A 266 -9.96 -1.57 4.68
CA LEU A 266 -11.32 -1.88 5.13
C LEU A 266 -12.35 -1.80 3.99
N GLU A 267 -12.16 -0.90 3.01
CA GLU A 267 -13.09 -0.76 1.88
C GLU A 267 -13.11 -2.01 0.99
N ALA A 268 -11.94 -2.60 0.72
CA ALA A 268 -11.84 -3.88 0.01
C ALA A 268 -12.46 -5.05 0.79
N PHE A 269 -12.35 -5.02 2.13
CA PHE A 269 -13.04 -5.99 3.01
C PHE A 269 -14.56 -5.84 2.92
N LEU A 270 -15.09 -4.61 2.89
CA LEU A 270 -16.53 -4.38 2.74
C LEU A 270 -17.05 -4.84 1.38
N VAL A 271 -16.29 -4.62 0.30
CA VAL A 271 -16.62 -5.17 -1.04
C VAL A 271 -16.59 -6.70 -1.04
N TYR A 272 -15.61 -7.31 -0.38
CA TYR A 272 -15.58 -8.78 -0.23
C TYR A 272 -16.85 -9.30 0.47
N TYR A 273 -17.24 -8.66 1.57
CA TYR A 273 -18.42 -9.04 2.32
C TYR A 273 -19.70 -8.89 1.49
N ASP A 274 -19.90 -7.74 0.84
CA ASP A 274 -21.04 -7.44 -0.05
C ASP A 274 -21.24 -8.52 -1.13
N GLN A 275 -20.15 -9.09 -1.65
CA GLN A 275 -20.21 -10.08 -2.72
C GLN A 275 -20.36 -11.53 -2.26
N THR A 276 -19.88 -11.85 -1.04
CA THR A 276 -19.81 -13.24 -0.57
C THR A 276 -20.84 -13.59 0.48
N ASP A 277 -21.34 -12.60 1.22
CA ASP A 277 -22.24 -12.77 2.37
C ASP A 277 -21.69 -13.78 3.41
N GLU A 278 -20.35 -13.95 3.47
CA GLU A 278 -19.69 -14.89 4.40
C GLU A 278 -19.55 -14.29 5.82
N ILE A 279 -20.68 -14.12 6.51
CA ILE A 279 -20.79 -13.47 7.84
C ILE A 279 -19.78 -14.02 8.86
N ASP A 280 -19.70 -15.35 9.02
CA ASP A 280 -18.84 -16.00 10.01
C ASP A 280 -17.35 -15.70 9.79
N LYS A 281 -16.94 -15.69 8.52
CA LYS A 281 -15.57 -15.40 8.13
C LYS A 281 -15.25 -13.92 8.29
N CYS A 282 -16.17 -13.06 7.87
CA CYS A 282 -16.08 -11.62 8.05
C CYS A 282 -15.98 -11.24 9.54
N PHE A 283 -16.72 -11.92 10.43
CA PHE A 283 -16.61 -11.74 11.88
C PHE A 283 -15.21 -12.09 12.43
N VAL A 284 -14.62 -13.21 12.00
CA VAL A 284 -13.26 -13.57 12.44
C VAL A 284 -12.23 -12.55 11.95
N LYS A 285 -12.40 -12.07 10.70
CA LYS A 285 -11.45 -11.13 10.08
C LYS A 285 -11.64 -9.68 10.49
N SER A 286 -12.83 -9.26 10.91
CA SER A 286 -13.09 -7.89 11.36
C SER A 286 -12.25 -7.48 12.57
N ALA A 287 -11.83 -8.46 13.39
CA ALA A 287 -10.97 -8.25 14.55
C ALA A 287 -9.61 -7.64 14.18
N VAL A 288 -9.12 -7.85 12.96
CA VAL A 288 -7.81 -7.34 12.51
C VAL A 288 -7.79 -5.81 12.42
N PHE A 289 -8.94 -5.19 12.17
CA PHE A 289 -9.03 -3.73 12.06
C PHE A 289 -9.07 -3.02 13.42
N ASP A 290 -9.13 -3.76 14.53
CA ASP A 290 -9.38 -3.25 15.89
C ASP A 290 -10.56 -2.25 15.96
N ILE A 291 -11.63 -2.49 15.20
CA ILE A 291 -12.87 -1.70 15.23
C ILE A 291 -13.95 -2.53 15.96
N PRO A 292 -14.27 -2.24 17.24
CA PRO A 292 -15.25 -3.01 18.00
C PRO A 292 -16.64 -3.01 17.35
N SER A 293 -17.10 -1.87 16.85
CA SER A 293 -18.41 -1.73 16.21
C SER A 293 -18.54 -2.58 14.93
N LEU A 294 -17.45 -2.81 14.20
CA LEU A 294 -17.44 -3.71 13.04
C LEU A 294 -17.62 -5.17 13.46
N CYS A 295 -17.02 -5.58 14.59
CA CYS A 295 -17.24 -6.93 15.14
C CYS A 295 -18.66 -7.10 15.69
N GLU A 296 -19.20 -6.07 16.36
CA GLU A 296 -20.56 -6.05 16.87
C GLU A 296 -21.59 -6.13 15.74
N TYR A 297 -21.31 -5.49 14.60
CA TYR A 297 -22.12 -5.59 13.40
C TYR A 297 -22.30 -7.05 12.96
N PHE A 298 -21.20 -7.78 12.69
CA PHE A 298 -21.32 -9.18 12.26
C PHE A 298 -21.92 -10.10 13.33
N LEU A 299 -21.72 -9.81 14.62
CA LEU A 299 -22.42 -10.52 15.70
C LEU A 299 -23.93 -10.29 15.66
N SER A 300 -24.36 -9.06 15.37
CA SER A 300 -25.80 -8.74 15.25
C SER A 300 -26.47 -9.47 14.09
N LEU A 301 -25.69 -9.84 13.06
CA LEU A 301 -26.13 -10.67 11.93
C LEU A 301 -26.13 -12.18 12.23
N GLY A 302 -25.70 -12.58 13.44
CA GLY A 302 -25.73 -13.97 13.89
C GLY A 302 -24.43 -14.75 13.69
N ALA A 303 -23.28 -14.08 13.53
CA ALA A 303 -21.99 -14.73 13.35
C ALA A 303 -21.66 -15.74 14.48
N ASN A 304 -21.12 -16.89 14.07
CA ASN A 304 -20.67 -17.95 14.96
C ASN A 304 -19.41 -17.53 15.74
N ILE A 305 -19.57 -17.30 17.05
CA ILE A 305 -18.47 -16.90 17.94
C ILE A 305 -17.35 -17.95 18.04
N ASN A 306 -17.63 -19.20 17.69
CA ASN A 306 -16.66 -20.31 17.75
C ASN A 306 -15.90 -20.49 16.44
N GLU A 307 -16.17 -19.67 15.43
CA GLU A 307 -15.49 -19.75 14.14
C GLU A 307 -13.99 -19.49 14.30
N LYS A 308 -13.20 -20.24 13.54
CA LYS A 308 -11.73 -20.17 13.57
C LYS A 308 -11.23 -19.76 12.21
N ASP A 309 -10.16 -18.97 12.19
CA ASP A 309 -9.46 -18.66 10.96
C ASP A 309 -8.75 -19.91 10.39
N ILE A 310 -8.15 -19.74 9.21
CA ILE A 310 -7.34 -20.75 8.52
C ILE A 310 -6.15 -21.28 9.35
N SER A 311 -5.74 -20.57 10.42
CA SER A 311 -4.67 -20.97 11.33
C SER A 311 -5.19 -21.69 12.59
N GLY A 312 -6.50 -21.94 12.68
CA GLY A 312 -7.17 -22.57 13.81
C GLY A 312 -7.35 -21.63 15.01
N LYS A 313 -7.14 -20.33 14.81
CA LYS A 313 -7.28 -19.28 15.83
C LYS A 313 -8.68 -18.67 15.77
N ASN A 314 -9.33 -18.57 16.93
CA ASN A 314 -10.59 -17.84 17.08
C ASN A 314 -10.33 -16.37 17.44
N ARG A 315 -11.37 -15.53 17.38
CA ARG A 315 -11.31 -14.09 17.73
C ARG A 315 -10.64 -13.81 19.08
N THR A 316 -10.83 -14.65 20.10
CA THR A 316 -10.25 -14.44 21.43
C THR A 316 -8.72 -14.50 21.45
N SER A 317 -8.09 -15.05 20.41
CA SER A 317 -6.64 -14.98 20.23
C SER A 317 -6.14 -13.68 19.57
N TYR A 318 -7.03 -12.91 18.93
CA TYR A 318 -6.76 -11.63 18.28
C TYR A 318 -7.13 -10.43 19.16
N CYS A 319 -8.17 -10.55 19.99
CA CYS A 319 -8.57 -9.51 20.94
C CYS A 319 -8.14 -9.86 22.36
N SER A 320 -7.09 -9.20 22.89
CA SER A 320 -6.77 -9.20 24.32
C SER A 320 -7.57 -8.18 25.15
N TYR A 321 -8.64 -7.61 24.59
CA TYR A 321 -9.38 -6.49 25.20
C TYR A 321 -10.91 -6.61 25.05
N LEU A 322 -11.47 -7.74 25.52
CA LEU A 322 -12.83 -7.75 26.07
C LEU A 322 -12.76 -8.08 27.56
#